data_AF-A0AAE3W7P9-F1
#
_entry.id   AF-A0AAE3W7P9-F1
#
_cell.length_a   1.000
_cell.length_b   1.000
_cell.length_c   1.000
_cell.angle_alpha   90.00
_cell.angle_beta   90.00
_cell.angle_gamma   90.00
#
_symmetry.space_group_name_H-M   'P 1'
#
loop_
_entity.id
_entity.type
_entity.pdbx_description
1 polymer ?
#
loop_
_entity_poly.entity_id
_entity_poly.type
_entity_poly.pdbx_seq_one_letter_code
_entity_poly.pdbx_strand_id
1 'polypeptide(L)'
;MKRNYVAWAALALSLSGLVVGAAPGVAMAKGSQVSLGGVRAPEPSGASLRDLTSGKSICVNIQVDKTGWQGWRCGKKGARVTAGAAGTTRKAKAVAITANGVGTLCMKITIQSAPVQTCVSDRTVLVAGSANGGVRLDTLQVKTSGSGLCGNSRASTAAWASVTCAKAGQWLAIGRGGANAVGLSV
;
A
#
# COMPACT_ATOMS: atom_id res chain seq x y z
N MET A 1 -53.18 -14.21 -36.89
CA MET A 1 -52.50 -14.25 -38.20
C MET A 1 -51.46 -13.13 -38.27
N LYS A 2 -50.18 -13.47 -38.36
CA LYS A 2 -49.10 -12.78 -39.11
C LYS A 2 -47.78 -13.44 -38.71
N ARG A 3 -47.37 -14.40 -39.53
CA ARG A 3 -46.04 -15.04 -39.53
C ARG A 3 -45.12 -14.16 -40.35
N ASN A 4 -43.94 -13.84 -39.84
CA ASN A 4 -42.84 -13.32 -40.63
C ASN A 4 -41.68 -14.31 -40.56
N TYR A 5 -41.24 -14.75 -41.73
CA TYR A 5 -40.19 -15.74 -41.97
C TYR A 5 -38.83 -15.06 -42.19
N VAL A 6 -37.80 -15.63 -41.55
CA VAL A 6 -36.49 -16.05 -42.10
C VAL A 6 -35.62 -15.01 -42.83
N ALA A 7 -34.42 -14.80 -42.29
CA ALA A 7 -33.19 -14.77 -43.09
C ALA A 7 -32.04 -15.42 -42.31
N TRP A 8 -31.57 -16.55 -42.83
CA TRP A 8 -30.31 -17.17 -42.49
C TRP A 8 -29.16 -16.30 -43.00
N ALA A 9 -28.11 -16.13 -42.20
CA ALA A 9 -26.80 -15.70 -42.69
C ALA A 9 -25.71 -16.57 -42.06
N ALA A 10 -24.86 -17.05 -42.95
CA ALA A 10 -23.87 -18.10 -42.82
C ALA A 10 -22.77 -17.85 -41.77
N LEU A 11 -22.23 -18.99 -41.32
CA LEU A 11 -20.91 -19.20 -40.73
C LEU A 11 -19.82 -18.27 -41.30
N ALA A 12 -19.03 -17.69 -40.39
CA ALA A 12 -17.62 -17.41 -40.62
C ALA A 12 -16.81 -18.01 -39.46
N LEU A 13 -16.22 -19.19 -39.72
CA LEU A 13 -15.17 -19.78 -38.90
C LEU A 13 -13.88 -18.97 -39.11
N SER A 14 -13.63 -17.98 -38.25
CA SER A 14 -12.30 -17.38 -38.13
C SER A 14 -11.53 -18.10 -37.02
N LEU A 15 -10.79 -19.15 -37.39
CA LEU A 15 -9.62 -19.57 -36.63
C LEU A 15 -8.55 -18.48 -36.82
N SER A 16 -8.31 -17.69 -35.79
CA SER A 16 -7.21 -16.74 -35.77
C SER A 16 -6.62 -16.69 -34.38
N GLY A 17 -5.46 -17.35 -34.24
CA GLY A 17 -4.43 -17.03 -33.28
C GLY A 17 -4.74 -17.30 -31.82
N LEU A 18 -4.25 -18.43 -31.31
CA LEU A 18 -3.78 -18.49 -29.93
C LEU A 18 -2.61 -17.50 -29.82
N VAL A 19 -2.91 -16.24 -29.53
CA VAL A 19 -1.91 -15.34 -28.96
C VAL A 19 -1.71 -15.89 -27.55
N VAL A 20 -0.56 -16.54 -27.33
CA VAL A 20 -0.02 -16.70 -25.97
C VAL A 20 0.34 -15.29 -25.51
N GLY A 21 -0.69 -14.54 -25.15
CA GLY A 21 -0.55 -13.27 -24.46
C GLY A 21 0.10 -13.62 -23.14
N ALA A 22 1.34 -13.17 -22.96
CA ALA A 22 1.96 -13.09 -21.65
C ALA A 22 0.88 -12.61 -20.67
N ALA A 23 0.64 -13.42 -19.62
CA ALA A 23 -0.36 -13.12 -18.61
C ALA A 23 -0.27 -11.62 -18.30
N PRO A 24 -1.39 -10.87 -18.30
CA PRO A 24 -1.35 -9.46 -18.01
C PRO A 24 -0.71 -9.31 -16.63
N GLY A 25 0.56 -8.94 -16.62
CA GLY A 25 1.21 -8.36 -15.47
C GLY A 25 0.40 -7.11 -15.24
N VAL A 26 -0.58 -7.20 -14.35
CA VAL A 26 -1.53 -6.12 -14.07
C VAL A 26 -0.67 -4.93 -13.64
N ALA A 27 -0.36 -4.09 -14.62
CA ALA A 27 0.34 -2.86 -14.39
C ALA A 27 -0.53 -2.09 -13.41
N MET A 28 0.05 -1.65 -12.30
CA MET A 28 -0.69 -0.78 -11.40
C MET A 28 -1.15 0.40 -12.23
N ALA A 29 -2.46 0.68 -12.23
CA ALA A 29 -2.97 1.84 -12.92
C ALA A 29 -2.25 3.06 -12.36
N LYS A 30 -1.49 3.74 -13.23
CA LYS A 30 -0.86 5.03 -12.92
C LYS A 30 -1.93 5.94 -12.34
N GLY A 31 -1.75 6.39 -11.10
CA GLY A 31 -2.65 7.26 -10.37
C GLY A 31 -3.57 6.59 -9.36
N SER A 32 -3.54 5.26 -9.18
CA SER A 32 -4.36 4.60 -8.14
C SER A 32 -3.77 4.83 -6.74
N GLN A 33 -4.07 6.01 -6.19
CA GLN A 33 -3.71 6.40 -4.83
C GLN A 33 -4.93 6.94 -4.08
N VAL A 34 -5.12 6.47 -2.85
CA VAL A 34 -6.05 7.08 -1.89
C VAL A 34 -5.25 7.78 -0.80
N SER A 35 -5.63 9.02 -0.46
CA SER A 35 -4.91 9.83 0.52
C SER A 35 -5.79 10.19 1.71
N LEU A 36 -5.28 9.93 2.91
CA LEU A 36 -5.80 10.43 4.18
C LEU A 36 -4.96 11.65 4.58
N GLY A 37 -5.49 12.85 4.31
CA GLY A 37 -4.82 14.13 4.63
C GLY A 37 -4.15 14.86 3.45
N GLY A 38 -4.49 14.49 2.21
CA GLY A 38 -4.18 15.28 1.01
C GLY A 38 -2.73 15.14 0.49
N VAL A 39 -1.89 14.33 1.13
CA VAL A 39 -0.53 14.05 0.66
C VAL A 39 -0.54 13.10 -0.53
N ARG A 40 0.34 13.35 -1.51
CA ARG A 40 0.66 12.41 -2.59
C ARG A 40 2.03 11.78 -2.38
N ALA A 41 2.08 10.47 -2.59
CA ALA A 41 3.31 9.71 -2.62
C ALA A 41 3.77 9.49 -4.06
N PRO A 42 5.08 9.40 -4.32
CA PRO A 42 5.56 8.89 -5.60
C PRO A 42 5.09 7.45 -5.77
N GLU A 43 4.82 7.04 -7.01
CA GLU A 43 4.44 5.65 -7.30
C GLU A 43 5.62 4.69 -7.14
N PRO A 44 5.38 3.42 -6.78
CA PRO A 44 6.40 2.38 -6.88
C PRO A 44 6.86 2.23 -8.32
N SER A 45 8.17 2.17 -8.53
CA SER A 45 8.78 1.99 -9.85
C SER A 45 9.99 1.06 -9.78
N GLY A 46 10.47 0.61 -10.95
CA GLY A 46 11.65 -0.24 -11.06
C GLY A 46 11.59 -1.49 -10.18
N ALA A 47 12.58 -1.67 -9.31
CA ALA A 47 12.67 -2.82 -8.40
C ALA A 47 11.46 -2.95 -7.47
N SER A 48 10.99 -1.84 -6.88
CA SER A 48 9.85 -1.86 -5.96
C SER A 48 8.56 -2.31 -6.63
N LEU A 49 8.34 -1.92 -7.89
CA LEU A 49 7.20 -2.39 -8.67
C LEU A 49 7.32 -3.89 -8.97
N ARG A 50 8.51 -4.37 -9.35
CA ARG A 50 8.77 -5.80 -9.58
C ARG A 50 8.48 -6.62 -8.32
N ASP A 51 8.98 -6.18 -7.17
CA ASP A 51 8.76 -6.85 -5.88
C ASP A 51 7.28 -6.88 -5.49
N LEU A 52 6.57 -5.77 -5.70
CA LEU A 52 5.14 -5.68 -5.44
C LEU A 52 4.34 -6.67 -6.31
N THR A 53 4.74 -6.90 -7.55
CA THR A 53 4.06 -7.86 -8.42
C THR A 53 4.40 -9.33 -8.12
N SER A 54 5.39 -9.60 -7.26
CA SER A 54 5.89 -10.94 -6.97
C SER A 54 5.23 -11.58 -5.74
N GLY A 55 4.13 -12.31 -5.95
CA GLY A 55 3.45 -13.05 -4.88
C GLY A 55 2.98 -12.14 -3.73
N LYS A 56 2.95 -12.68 -2.50
CA LYS A 56 2.57 -11.90 -1.32
C LYS A 56 3.69 -10.94 -0.92
N SER A 57 3.41 -9.64 -0.96
CA SER A 57 4.38 -8.60 -0.62
C SER A 57 3.74 -7.35 -0.05
N ILE A 58 4.54 -6.57 0.68
CA ILE A 58 4.18 -5.26 1.19
C ILE A 58 5.30 -4.28 0.88
N CYS A 59 4.94 -3.12 0.35
CA CYS A 59 5.84 -2.02 0.11
C CYS A 59 5.44 -0.84 0.99
N VAL A 60 6.45 -0.18 1.54
CA VAL A 60 6.28 0.99 2.38
C VAL A 60 7.24 2.09 1.93
N ASN A 61 6.74 3.32 1.96
CA ASN A 61 7.52 4.53 1.76
C ASN A 61 7.10 5.52 2.85
N ILE A 62 8.01 6.40 3.22
CA ILE A 62 7.80 7.36 4.30
C ILE A 62 8.34 8.71 3.86
N GLN A 63 7.59 9.75 4.17
CA GLN A 63 8.01 11.12 3.98
C GLN A 63 8.56 11.63 5.31
N VAL A 64 9.83 12.02 5.32
CA VAL A 64 10.51 12.56 6.50
C VAL A 64 10.57 14.08 6.39
N ASP A 65 10.32 14.78 7.50
CA ASP A 65 10.36 16.24 7.54
C ASP A 65 11.68 16.79 6.99
N LYS A 66 11.59 17.79 6.09
CA LYS A 66 12.71 18.45 5.39
C LYS A 66 13.61 17.50 4.56
N THR A 67 13.27 16.22 4.43
CA THR A 67 13.98 15.26 3.57
C THR A 67 13.12 14.81 2.39
N GLY A 68 11.80 14.78 2.55
CA GLY A 68 10.89 14.27 1.54
C GLY A 68 10.73 12.75 1.60
N TRP A 69 10.24 12.17 0.51
CA TRP A 69 10.01 10.73 0.38
C TRP A 69 11.32 9.96 0.33
N GLN A 70 11.44 8.90 1.13
CA GLN A 70 12.68 8.13 1.28
C GLN A 70 12.85 7.01 0.24
N GLY A 71 11.85 6.83 -0.62
CA GLY A 71 11.82 5.78 -1.63
C GLY A 71 11.13 4.51 -1.12
N TRP A 72 10.57 3.76 -2.06
CA TRP A 72 9.84 2.53 -1.77
C TRP A 72 10.79 1.41 -1.33
N ARG A 73 10.44 0.76 -0.24
CA ARG A 73 11.06 -0.47 0.24
C ARG A 73 9.99 -1.56 0.24
N CYS A 74 10.30 -2.73 -0.30
CA CYS A 74 9.38 -3.85 -0.38
C CYS A 74 9.92 -5.06 0.38
N GLY A 75 9.02 -5.79 1.03
CA GLY A 75 9.28 -7.07 1.67
C GLY A 75 8.33 -8.12 1.11
N LYS A 76 8.87 -9.30 0.82
CA LYS A 76 8.08 -10.49 0.48
C LYS A 76 7.54 -11.13 1.76
N LYS A 77 6.66 -12.11 1.64
CA LYS A 77 6.16 -12.92 2.76
C LYS A 77 7.28 -13.33 3.73
N GLY A 78 7.10 -13.03 5.02
CA GLY A 78 8.05 -13.32 6.08
C GLY A 78 9.27 -12.40 6.15
N ALA A 79 9.51 -11.55 5.15
CA ALA A 79 10.61 -10.59 5.15
C ALA A 79 10.14 -9.25 5.71
N ARG A 80 10.82 -8.78 6.76
CA ARG A 80 10.58 -7.46 7.32
C ARG A 80 11.20 -6.39 6.44
N VAL A 81 10.39 -5.42 6.06
CA VAL A 81 10.80 -4.21 5.37
C VAL A 81 10.75 -3.03 6.32
N THR A 82 11.76 -2.15 6.26
CA THR A 82 11.80 -0.91 7.04
C THR A 82 11.89 0.29 6.11
N ALA A 83 11.18 1.36 6.48
CA ALA A 83 11.28 2.65 5.80
C ALA A 83 11.43 3.76 6.83
N GLY A 84 12.30 4.72 6.52
CA GLY A 84 12.54 5.90 7.34
C GLY A 84 14.01 6.12 7.68
N ALA A 85 14.26 7.26 8.29
CA ALA A 85 15.59 7.69 8.68
C ALA A 85 15.83 7.30 10.14
N ALA A 86 16.16 6.02 10.35
CA ALA A 86 16.53 5.51 11.66
C ALA A 86 17.71 6.29 12.25
N GLY A 87 17.64 6.64 13.54
CA GLY A 87 18.71 7.38 14.21
C GLY A 87 18.70 8.90 13.96
N THR A 88 17.63 9.45 13.39
CA THR A 88 17.49 10.90 13.18
C THR A 88 16.41 11.50 14.08
N THR A 89 16.49 12.79 14.40
CA THR A 89 15.44 13.52 15.13
C THR A 89 14.29 13.98 14.24
N ARG A 90 14.40 13.78 12.92
CA ARG A 90 13.38 14.19 11.95
C ARG A 90 12.17 13.26 12.03
N LYS A 91 10.97 13.85 12.05
CA LYS A 91 9.72 13.10 12.23
C LYS A 91 9.13 12.68 10.88
N ALA A 92 8.37 11.59 10.87
CA ALA A 92 7.56 11.21 9.73
C ALA A 92 6.38 12.18 9.55
N LYS A 93 6.16 12.63 8.31
CA LYS A 93 5.03 13.48 7.90
C LYS A 93 3.93 12.70 7.19
N ALA A 94 4.33 11.67 6.45
CA ALA A 94 3.42 10.79 5.75
C ALA A 94 4.00 9.39 5.62
N VAL A 95 3.11 8.40 5.51
CA VAL A 95 3.44 7.02 5.21
C VAL A 95 2.58 6.59 4.03
N ALA A 96 3.19 5.91 3.07
CA ALA A 96 2.53 5.29 1.94
C ALA A 96 2.76 3.79 2.00
N ILE A 97 1.69 3.02 1.83
CA ILE A 97 1.71 1.56 1.85
C ILE A 97 0.98 1.05 0.63
N THR A 98 1.53 0.04 -0.02
CA THR A 98 0.83 -0.77 -1.02
C THR A 98 1.22 -2.22 -0.79
N ALA A 99 0.34 -3.14 -1.16
CA ALA A 99 0.57 -4.55 -0.94
C ALA A 99 -0.05 -5.38 -2.06
N ASN A 100 0.41 -6.61 -2.22
CA ASN A 100 -0.11 -7.55 -3.20
C ASN A 100 -0.35 -8.90 -2.54
N GLY A 101 -1.46 -9.55 -2.90
CA GLY A 101 -1.86 -10.84 -2.36
C GLY A 101 -2.30 -10.77 -0.89
N VAL A 102 -2.62 -9.59 -0.35
CA VAL A 102 -3.10 -9.42 1.03
C VAL A 102 -4.60 -9.12 1.09
N GLY A 103 -5.26 -9.06 -0.06
CA GLY A 103 -6.69 -8.80 -0.21
C GLY A 103 -7.00 -7.31 -0.21
N THR A 104 -7.48 -6.82 0.93
CA THR A 104 -7.81 -5.41 1.15
C THR A 104 -6.84 -4.85 2.18
N LEU A 105 -6.18 -3.73 1.85
CA LEU A 105 -5.32 -2.97 2.74
C LEU A 105 -6.11 -1.79 3.31
N CYS A 106 -6.25 -1.73 4.62
CA CYS A 106 -6.86 -0.63 5.34
C CYS A 106 -5.83 0.12 6.16
N MET A 107 -5.96 1.44 6.22
CA MET A 107 -5.14 2.31 7.06
C MET A 107 -6.05 3.21 7.88
N LYS A 108 -5.70 3.38 9.16
CA LYS A 108 -6.36 4.28 10.10
C LYS A 108 -5.31 5.17 10.73
N ILE A 109 -5.62 6.45 10.78
CA ILE A 109 -4.73 7.50 11.25
C ILE A 109 -5.53 8.50 12.08
N THR A 110 -4.92 9.03 13.14
CA THR A 110 -5.43 10.23 13.80
C THR A 110 -4.66 11.45 13.29
N ILE A 111 -5.41 12.40 12.71
CA ILE A 111 -4.90 13.68 12.20
C ILE A 111 -5.54 14.78 13.04
N GLN A 112 -4.75 15.51 13.85
CA GLN A 112 -5.26 16.59 14.71
C GLN A 112 -6.48 16.15 15.56
N SER A 113 -6.37 15.01 16.25
CA SER A 113 -7.44 14.39 17.05
C SER A 113 -8.65 13.84 16.29
N ALA A 114 -8.74 13.99 14.97
CA ALA A 114 -9.78 13.36 14.16
C ALA A 114 -9.29 12.01 13.58
N PRO A 115 -9.93 10.88 13.92
CA PRO A 115 -9.61 9.61 13.29
C PRO A 115 -10.16 9.56 11.87
N VAL A 116 -9.29 9.22 10.91
CA VAL A 116 -9.66 8.97 9.52
C VAL A 116 -9.23 7.56 9.15
N GLN A 117 -10.06 6.85 8.40
CA GLN A 117 -9.72 5.52 7.90
C GLN A 117 -10.22 5.34 6.48
N THR A 118 -9.52 4.49 5.73
CA THR A 118 -9.99 4.01 4.44
C THR A 118 -9.35 2.67 4.12
N CYS A 119 -9.90 1.99 3.12
CA CYS A 119 -9.46 0.70 2.65
C CYS A 119 -9.33 0.72 1.13
N VAL A 120 -8.34 0.02 0.61
CA VAL A 120 -8.09 -0.13 -0.82
C VAL A 120 -7.83 -1.59 -1.14
N SER A 121 -8.06 -1.98 -2.39
CA SER A 121 -7.65 -3.30 -2.87
C SER A 121 -6.13 -3.40 -2.97
N ASP A 122 -5.63 -4.62 -3.12
CA ASP A 122 -4.25 -4.89 -3.53
C ASP A 122 -3.81 -3.97 -4.69
N ARG A 123 -2.52 -3.66 -4.71
CA ARG A 123 -1.86 -2.82 -5.73
C ARG A 123 -2.39 -1.39 -5.83
N THR A 124 -3.09 -0.92 -4.81
CA THR A 124 -3.44 0.49 -4.67
C THR A 124 -2.57 1.13 -3.60
N VAL A 125 -2.04 2.32 -3.90
CA VAL A 125 -1.22 3.05 -2.95
C VAL A 125 -2.12 3.75 -1.94
N LEU A 126 -2.02 3.36 -0.67
CA LEU A 126 -2.71 4.02 0.42
C LEU A 126 -1.74 4.95 1.15
N VAL A 127 -2.06 6.25 1.19
CA VAL A 127 -1.22 7.28 1.80
C VAL A 127 -1.92 7.90 2.99
N ALA A 128 -1.20 8.11 4.08
CA ALA A 128 -1.68 8.78 5.26
C ALA A 128 -0.64 9.77 5.74
N GLY A 129 -1.05 11.02 5.94
CA GLY A 129 -0.16 12.10 6.35
C GLY A 129 -0.67 13.45 5.89
N SER A 130 0.09 14.49 6.21
CA SER A 130 -0.29 15.86 5.86
C SER A 130 0.72 16.58 5.00
N ALA A 131 0.20 17.28 4.00
CA ALA A 131 0.99 18.14 3.12
C ALA A 131 1.40 19.43 3.85
N ASN A 132 0.56 19.86 4.80
CA ASN A 132 0.77 21.06 5.57
C ASN A 132 1.59 20.71 6.82
N GLY A 133 2.82 21.21 6.88
CA GLY A 133 3.87 20.80 7.82
C GLY A 133 3.59 20.96 9.32
N GLY A 134 2.41 21.46 9.71
CA GLY A 134 1.97 21.56 11.11
C GLY A 134 1.24 20.33 11.64
N VAL A 135 0.83 19.41 10.77
CA VAL A 135 0.02 18.25 11.17
C VAL A 135 0.92 17.05 11.46
N ARG A 136 0.70 16.45 12.63
CA ARG A 136 1.48 15.31 13.11
C ARG A 136 0.71 14.00 12.92
N LEU A 137 1.45 12.95 12.58
CA LEU A 137 0.96 11.58 12.63
C LEU A 137 0.92 11.14 14.09
N ASP A 138 -0.26 11.10 14.71
CA ASP A 138 -0.38 10.74 16.13
C ASP A 138 -0.50 9.24 16.34
N THR A 139 -1.31 8.59 15.52
CA THR A 139 -1.41 7.13 15.48
C THR A 139 -1.45 6.64 14.04
N LEU A 140 -0.84 5.49 13.79
CA LEU A 140 -0.93 4.81 12.52
C LEU A 140 -1.25 3.33 12.77
N GLN A 141 -2.37 2.88 12.22
CA GLN A 141 -2.78 1.49 12.27
C GLN A 141 -3.05 0.96 10.87
N VAL A 142 -2.74 -0.31 10.65
CA VAL A 142 -2.91 -0.99 9.37
C VAL A 142 -3.62 -2.32 9.60
N LYS A 143 -4.46 -2.70 8.64
CA LYS A 143 -5.18 -3.98 8.64
C LYS A 143 -5.19 -4.54 7.24
N THR A 144 -5.08 -5.85 7.12
CA THR A 144 -5.25 -6.60 5.86
C THR A 144 -6.32 -7.66 6.00
N SER A 145 -7.07 -7.96 4.94
CA SER A 145 -8.15 -8.96 4.99
C SER A 145 -7.70 -10.39 4.70
N GLY A 146 -6.65 -10.58 3.90
CA GLY A 146 -6.20 -11.89 3.43
C GLY A 146 -4.93 -12.42 4.11
N SER A 147 -4.27 -11.65 4.98
CA SER A 147 -3.02 -12.05 5.66
C SER A 147 -2.83 -11.35 6.99
N GLY A 148 -2.08 -11.96 7.89
CA GLY A 148 -1.57 -11.26 9.07
C GLY A 148 -0.52 -10.23 8.70
N LEU A 149 -0.26 -9.32 9.63
CA LEU A 149 0.79 -8.32 9.53
C LEU A 149 1.59 -8.34 10.81
N CYS A 150 2.90 -8.20 10.70
CA CYS A 150 3.74 -7.82 11.82
C CYS A 150 4.40 -6.48 11.56
N GLY A 151 4.68 -5.74 12.62
CA GLY A 151 5.29 -4.44 12.49
C GLY A 151 5.70 -3.81 13.80
N ASN A 152 6.42 -2.71 13.66
CA ASN A 152 6.88 -1.87 14.75
C ASN A 152 7.30 -0.50 14.21
N SER A 153 7.59 0.41 15.12
CA SER A 153 8.13 1.72 14.79
C SER A 153 9.39 2.02 15.60
N ARG A 154 10.12 3.01 15.12
CA ARG A 154 11.16 3.70 15.86
C ARG A 154 10.77 5.17 15.93
N ALA A 155 11.01 5.80 17.09
CA ALA A 155 10.84 7.23 17.28
C ALA A 155 12.21 7.86 17.56
N SER A 156 12.56 8.89 16.80
CA SER A 156 13.83 9.61 16.95
C SER A 156 15.05 8.66 16.95
N THR A 157 15.95 8.82 17.92
CA THR A 157 17.13 7.97 18.16
C THR A 157 16.86 6.75 19.02
N ALA A 158 15.65 6.58 19.57
CA ALA A 158 15.31 5.47 20.45
C ALA A 158 15.49 4.10 19.77
N ALA A 159 15.54 3.02 20.55
CA ALA A 159 15.52 1.67 20.00
C ALA A 159 14.22 1.41 19.21
N TRP A 160 14.24 0.41 18.32
CA TRP A 160 13.02 -0.08 17.70
C TRP A 160 12.09 -0.63 18.77
N ALA A 161 10.79 -0.32 18.67
CA ALA A 161 9.79 -0.98 19.48
C ALA A 161 9.75 -2.49 19.17
N SER A 162 9.30 -3.29 20.14
CA SER A 162 9.07 -4.73 19.95
C SER A 162 8.15 -4.97 18.75
N VAL A 163 8.45 -6.02 17.98
CA VAL A 163 7.59 -6.45 16.87
C VAL A 163 6.27 -6.93 17.45
N THR A 164 5.17 -6.38 16.94
CA THR A 164 3.81 -6.83 17.25
C THR A 164 3.20 -7.42 16.00
N CYS A 165 2.38 -8.45 16.14
CA CYS A 165 1.68 -9.09 15.03
C CYS A 165 0.16 -9.03 15.23
N ALA A 166 -0.56 -8.87 14.13
CA ALA A 166 -2.02 -8.93 14.06
C ALA A 166 -2.42 -9.99 13.03
N LYS A 167 -3.49 -10.74 13.32
CA LYS A 167 -4.07 -11.68 12.35
C LYS A 167 -4.79 -10.92 11.23
N ALA A 168 -5.09 -11.62 10.14
CA ALA A 168 -5.96 -11.08 9.10
C ALA A 168 -7.27 -10.57 9.73
N GLY A 169 -7.73 -9.39 9.31
CA GLY A 169 -8.92 -8.73 9.85
C GLY A 169 -8.69 -7.93 11.14
N GLN A 170 -7.50 -7.97 11.75
CA GLN A 170 -7.19 -7.22 12.97
C GLN A 170 -6.34 -5.97 12.67
N TRP A 171 -6.54 -4.91 13.47
CA TRP A 171 -5.73 -3.70 13.39
C TRP A 171 -4.38 -3.91 14.08
N LEU A 172 -3.31 -3.61 13.36
CA LEU A 172 -1.95 -3.53 13.87
C LEU A 172 -1.56 -2.07 14.07
N ALA A 173 -1.22 -1.67 15.29
CA ALA A 173 -0.62 -0.37 15.55
C ALA A 173 0.86 -0.38 15.16
N ILE A 174 1.25 0.43 14.17
CA ILE A 174 2.61 0.44 13.61
C ILE A 174 3.32 1.77 13.82
N GLY A 175 2.64 2.80 14.32
CA GLY A 175 3.23 4.10 14.62
C GLY A 175 2.51 4.81 15.76
N ARG A 176 3.31 5.42 16.63
CA ARG A 176 2.87 6.41 17.62
C ARG A 176 3.47 7.78 17.27
N GLY A 177 2.89 8.83 17.83
CA GLY A 177 3.37 10.21 17.69
C GLY A 177 4.89 10.30 17.82
N GLY A 178 5.54 10.85 16.79
CA GLY A 178 7.01 11.01 16.76
C GLY A 178 7.80 9.86 16.13
N ALA A 179 7.14 8.84 15.58
CA ALA A 179 7.81 7.83 14.77
C ALA A 179 8.54 8.49 13.57
N ASN A 180 9.77 8.05 13.32
CA ASN A 180 10.62 8.46 12.18
C ASN A 180 10.97 7.29 11.26
N ALA A 181 10.70 6.05 11.70
CA ALA A 181 10.78 4.87 10.88
C ALA A 181 9.70 3.85 11.26
N VAL A 182 9.27 3.07 10.28
CA VAL A 182 8.30 1.98 10.43
C VAL A 182 8.86 0.70 9.83
N GLY A 183 8.52 -0.43 10.43
CA GLY A 183 8.85 -1.77 9.96
C GLY A 183 7.59 -2.58 9.77
N LEU A 184 7.47 -3.29 8.64
CA LEU A 184 6.31 -4.12 8.30
C LEU A 184 6.73 -5.45 7.69
N SER A 185 5.92 -6.48 7.89
CA SER A 185 6.01 -7.76 7.18
C SER A 185 4.62 -8.38 7.05
N VAL A 186 4.41 -9.11 5.96
CA VAL A 186 3.21 -9.92 5.67
C VAL A 186 3.47 -11.41 5.77
#